data_AF-A0A378MYS5-F1
#
_entry.id   AF-A0A378MYS5-F1
#
_cell.length_a   1.000
_cell.length_b   1.000
_cell.length_c   1.000
_cell.angle_alpha   90.00
_cell.angle_beta   90.00
_cell.angle_gamma   90.00
#
_symmetry.space_group_name_H-M   'P 1'
#
loop_
_entity.id
_entity.type
_entity.pdbx_description
1 polymer ?
#
loop_
_entity_poly.entity_id
_entity_poly.type
_entity_poly.pdbx_seq_one_letter_code
_entity_poly.pdbx_strand_id
1 'polypeptide(L)'
;MTAPKCMATPKCGQRQSVGSAKVYDSAKVYDSAEVYGNAKVYDSAKVYDSAKVYDSAEVYDSAKVWGSAEVRSFAVLSERKMIFWASNVGTENGTLTVYNGKDGLLVTRGCFTGTVEEFLAKSAEVHDEKTKREYQLLIEVAKSRILGEAT
;
A
#
# COMPACT_ATOMS: atom_id res chain seq x y z
N MET A 1 -2.37 -19.44 -34.98
CA MET A 1 -2.15 -19.11 -33.57
C MET A 1 -2.83 -17.79 -33.28
N THR A 2 -4.08 -17.84 -32.86
CA THR A 2 -4.95 -16.69 -32.62
C THR A 2 -4.85 -16.29 -31.15
N ALA A 3 -4.28 -15.10 -30.89
CA ALA A 3 -4.34 -14.47 -29.58
C ALA A 3 -5.81 -14.24 -29.17
N PRO A 4 -6.21 -14.54 -27.92
CA PRO A 4 -7.58 -14.29 -27.50
C PRO A 4 -7.79 -12.78 -27.36
N LYS A 5 -8.85 -12.29 -28.01
CA LYS A 5 -9.42 -10.96 -27.83
C LYS A 5 -9.81 -10.80 -26.36
N CYS A 6 -9.11 -9.96 -25.59
CA CYS A 6 -9.58 -9.54 -24.28
C CYS A 6 -10.82 -8.65 -24.46
N MET A 7 -11.96 -9.15 -24.00
CA MET A 7 -13.24 -8.45 -23.98
C MET A 7 -13.16 -7.26 -23.01
N ALA A 8 -13.55 -6.09 -23.49
CA ALA A 8 -13.73 -4.90 -22.69
C ALA A 8 -14.80 -5.17 -21.60
N THR A 9 -14.43 -4.98 -20.33
CA THR A 9 -15.37 -4.96 -19.21
C THR A 9 -15.97 -3.55 -19.03
N PRO A 10 -17.17 -3.41 -18.46
CA PRO A 10 -17.96 -2.19 -18.53
C PRO A 10 -17.38 -1.08 -17.64
N LYS A 11 -17.20 0.11 -18.23
CA LYS A 11 -16.83 1.35 -17.52
C LYS A 11 -17.93 1.78 -16.56
N CYS A 12 -17.60 1.94 -15.27
CA CYS A 12 -18.31 2.85 -14.37
C CYS A 12 -17.31 3.42 -13.36
N GLY A 13 -17.03 4.73 -13.46
CA GLY A 13 -16.08 5.47 -12.61
C GLY A 13 -14.67 5.57 -13.19
N GLN A 14 -14.39 6.60 -14.00
CA GLN A 14 -13.05 6.84 -14.52
C GLN A 14 -12.15 7.48 -13.44
N ARG A 15 -11.01 6.85 -13.14
CA ARG A 15 -9.85 7.52 -12.55
C ARG A 15 -8.61 7.08 -13.30
N GLN A 16 -7.89 8.06 -13.84
CA GLN A 16 -6.85 7.91 -14.84
C GLN A 16 -5.64 7.14 -14.29
N SER A 17 -5.28 6.04 -14.94
CA SER A 17 -3.94 5.47 -14.83
C SER A 17 -2.94 6.40 -15.52
N VAL A 18 -2.35 7.35 -14.80
CA VAL A 18 -1.33 8.25 -15.35
C VAL A 18 0.04 7.59 -15.20
N GLY A 19 0.33 6.61 -16.07
CA GLY A 19 1.57 5.82 -16.06
C GLY A 19 1.36 4.44 -16.68
N SER A 20 2.42 3.68 -16.89
CA SER A 20 2.40 2.29 -17.39
C SER A 20 1.72 1.27 -16.46
N ALA A 21 0.86 1.72 -15.54
CA ALA A 21 0.18 0.91 -14.57
C ALA A 21 -0.81 -0.03 -15.26
N LYS A 22 -0.86 -1.26 -14.77
CA LYS A 22 -1.67 -2.33 -15.38
C LYS A 22 -2.67 -2.83 -14.35
N VAL A 23 -3.95 -2.70 -14.67
CA VAL A 23 -5.06 -3.33 -13.93
C VAL A 23 -5.69 -4.36 -14.87
N TYR A 24 -5.68 -5.63 -14.50
CA TYR A 24 -6.16 -6.72 -15.36
C TYR A 24 -6.87 -7.84 -14.56
N ASP A 25 -7.37 -8.85 -15.28
CA ASP A 25 -8.22 -9.93 -14.76
C ASP A 25 -9.53 -9.45 -14.11
N SER A 26 -9.83 -9.90 -12.90
CA SER A 26 -11.01 -9.51 -12.11
C SER A 26 -10.69 -8.40 -11.10
N ALA A 27 -9.52 -7.76 -11.22
CA ALA A 27 -9.10 -6.71 -10.31
C ALA A 27 -10.02 -5.49 -10.41
N LYS A 28 -10.23 -4.82 -9.29
CA LYS A 28 -11.11 -3.65 -9.21
C LYS A 28 -10.38 -2.46 -8.59
N VAL A 29 -10.41 -1.34 -9.30
CA VAL A 29 -10.02 -0.02 -8.80
C VAL A 29 -11.24 0.89 -8.87
N TYR A 30 -11.69 1.42 -7.73
CA TYR A 30 -12.91 2.22 -7.66
C TYR A 30 -12.83 3.32 -6.58
N ASP A 31 -13.90 4.11 -6.44
CA ASP A 31 -13.96 5.34 -5.63
C ASP A 31 -12.94 6.40 -6.06
N SER A 32 -12.13 6.89 -5.13
CA SER A 32 -11.06 7.85 -5.38
C SER A 32 -9.68 7.19 -5.48
N ALA A 33 -9.62 5.86 -5.61
CA ALA A 33 -8.36 5.14 -5.65
C ALA A 33 -7.54 5.46 -6.90
N GLU A 34 -6.23 5.56 -6.73
CA GLU A 34 -5.29 5.87 -7.80
C GLU A 34 -4.27 4.75 -7.97
N VAL A 35 -4.12 4.28 -9.21
CA VAL A 35 -3.08 3.32 -9.59
C VAL A 35 -2.28 3.89 -10.77
N TYR A 36 -1.00 4.15 -10.55
CA TYR A 36 -0.15 4.83 -11.53
C TYR A 36 1.32 4.36 -11.47
N GLY A 37 2.21 4.92 -12.28
CA GLY A 37 3.59 4.42 -12.39
C GLY A 37 3.68 3.08 -13.12
N ASN A 38 4.51 2.15 -12.65
CA ASN A 38 4.65 0.78 -13.18
C ASN A 38 3.86 -0.26 -12.35
N ALA A 39 2.92 0.18 -11.51
CA ALA A 39 2.21 -0.69 -10.59
C ALA A 39 1.33 -1.71 -11.33
N LYS A 40 1.19 -2.90 -10.75
CA LYS A 40 0.35 -3.98 -11.28
C LYS A 40 -0.71 -4.37 -10.26
N VAL A 41 -1.97 -4.39 -10.69
CA VAL A 41 -3.10 -4.88 -9.89
C VAL A 41 -3.85 -5.94 -10.69
N TYR A 42 -3.91 -7.17 -10.18
CA TYR A 42 -4.43 -8.31 -10.96
C TYR A 42 -5.15 -9.38 -10.12
N ASP A 43 -5.57 -10.48 -10.75
CA ASP A 43 -6.44 -11.51 -10.19
C ASP A 43 -7.75 -10.96 -9.60
N SER A 44 -8.01 -11.15 -8.31
CA SER A 44 -9.20 -10.67 -7.59
C SER A 44 -8.91 -9.49 -6.66
N ALA A 45 -7.75 -8.85 -6.83
CA ALA A 45 -7.32 -7.75 -5.97
C ALA A 45 -8.24 -6.52 -6.06
N LYS A 46 -8.31 -5.76 -4.96
CA LYS A 46 -9.16 -4.55 -4.89
C LYS A 46 -8.38 -3.36 -4.34
N VAL A 47 -8.47 -2.23 -5.04
CA VAL A 47 -7.99 -0.92 -4.57
C VAL A 47 -9.17 0.04 -4.55
N TYR A 48 -9.46 0.65 -3.41
CA TYR A 48 -10.66 1.47 -3.25
C TYR A 48 -10.51 2.56 -2.19
N ASP A 49 -11.58 3.31 -1.92
CA ASP A 49 -11.57 4.56 -1.13
C ASP A 49 -10.61 5.61 -1.73
N SER A 50 -9.62 6.10 -0.96
CA SER A 50 -8.62 7.09 -1.38
C SER A 50 -7.21 6.48 -1.46
N ALA A 51 -7.12 5.16 -1.59
CA ALA A 51 -5.84 4.45 -1.60
C ALA A 51 -5.03 4.78 -2.86
N LYS A 52 -3.70 4.80 -2.71
CA LYS A 52 -2.76 4.99 -3.83
C LYS A 52 -1.83 3.79 -3.94
N VAL A 53 -1.69 3.26 -5.16
CA VAL A 53 -0.75 2.18 -5.49
C VAL A 53 0.10 2.62 -6.69
N TYR A 54 1.40 2.74 -6.50
CA TYR A 54 2.27 3.25 -7.57
C TYR A 54 3.70 2.72 -7.52
N ASP A 55 4.59 3.29 -8.34
CA ASP A 55 5.95 2.79 -8.61
C ASP A 55 5.94 1.36 -9.17
N SER A 56 6.63 0.41 -8.54
CA SER A 56 6.71 -0.99 -9.00
C SER A 56 5.92 -1.95 -8.10
N ALA A 57 4.91 -1.42 -7.39
CA ALA A 57 4.08 -2.21 -6.48
C ALA A 57 3.25 -3.26 -7.23
N GLU A 58 3.18 -4.47 -6.68
CA GLU A 58 2.33 -5.56 -7.18
C GLU A 58 1.28 -5.94 -6.13
N VAL A 59 0.00 -5.87 -6.53
CA VAL A 59 -1.16 -6.19 -5.69
C VAL A 59 -2.03 -7.21 -6.42
N TYR A 60 -2.18 -8.41 -5.87
CA TYR A 60 -2.73 -9.55 -6.60
C TYR A 60 -3.51 -10.52 -5.69
N ASP A 61 -3.93 -11.66 -6.25
CA ASP A 61 -4.77 -12.65 -5.58
C ASP A 61 -6.00 -12.03 -4.89
N SER A 62 -6.03 -12.06 -3.56
CA SER A 62 -7.15 -11.62 -2.71
C SER A 62 -6.85 -10.32 -1.97
N ALA A 63 -5.74 -9.66 -2.31
CA ALA A 63 -5.27 -8.46 -1.64
C ALA A 63 -6.28 -7.32 -1.72
N LYS A 64 -6.28 -6.50 -0.68
CA LYS A 64 -7.11 -5.30 -0.60
C LYS A 64 -6.24 -4.15 -0.13
N VAL A 65 -6.29 -3.03 -0.85
CA VAL A 65 -5.69 -1.75 -0.44
C VAL A 65 -6.81 -0.72 -0.38
N TRP A 66 -6.98 -0.05 0.75
CA TRP A 66 -8.16 0.79 0.99
C TRP A 66 -7.87 1.92 1.97
N GLY A 67 -8.89 2.74 2.24
CA GLY A 67 -8.79 3.93 3.08
C GLY A 67 -7.83 4.95 2.48
N SER A 68 -6.88 5.44 3.29
CA SER A 68 -5.87 6.41 2.89
C SER A 68 -4.47 5.79 2.74
N ALA A 69 -4.39 4.48 2.56
CA ALA A 69 -3.11 3.77 2.42
C ALA A 69 -2.34 4.21 1.16
N GLU A 70 -1.03 4.38 1.31
CA GLU A 70 -0.11 4.64 0.18
C GLU A 70 0.91 3.52 0.06
N VAL A 71 0.75 2.70 -0.99
CA VAL A 71 1.61 1.55 -1.32
C VAL A 71 2.46 1.90 -2.54
N ARG A 72 3.79 1.81 -2.40
CA ARG A 72 4.72 2.21 -3.47
C ARG A 72 6.02 1.40 -3.41
N SER A 73 7.04 1.81 -4.17
CA SER A 73 8.31 1.08 -4.28
C SER A 73 8.12 -0.39 -4.74
N PHE A 74 8.74 -1.36 -4.08
CA PHE A 74 8.72 -2.80 -4.41
C PHE A 74 7.74 -3.59 -3.52
N ALA A 75 6.55 -3.04 -3.29
CA ALA A 75 5.48 -3.71 -2.54
C ALA A 75 5.02 -5.01 -3.22
N VAL A 76 4.71 -6.04 -2.43
CA VAL A 76 4.21 -7.33 -2.91
C VAL A 76 3.07 -7.79 -1.99
N LEU A 77 1.82 -7.63 -2.43
CA LEU A 77 0.62 -7.89 -1.62
C LEU A 77 -0.30 -8.92 -2.30
N SER A 78 -0.48 -10.09 -1.70
CA SER A 78 -1.40 -11.15 -2.18
C SER A 78 -2.62 -11.38 -1.28
N GLU A 79 -2.54 -10.94 -0.03
CA GLU A 79 -3.58 -11.14 0.98
C GLU A 79 -3.94 -9.83 1.68
N ARG A 80 -5.15 -9.77 2.26
CA ARG A 80 -5.62 -8.61 3.03
C ARG A 80 -4.68 -8.26 4.21
N LYS A 81 -4.09 -9.26 4.87
CA LYS A 81 -3.29 -9.06 6.09
C LYS A 81 -1.94 -8.39 5.85
N MET A 82 -1.44 -8.36 4.61
CA MET A 82 -0.11 -7.88 4.23
C MET A 82 0.04 -6.35 4.27
N ILE A 83 -0.99 -5.64 4.71
CA ILE A 83 -1.02 -4.18 4.82
C ILE A 83 -1.71 -3.76 6.12
N PHE A 84 -1.11 -2.78 6.77
CA PHE A 84 -1.67 -2.05 7.90
C PHE A 84 -1.54 -0.55 7.61
N TRP A 85 -2.56 0.22 7.97
CA TRP A 85 -2.48 1.68 7.90
C TRP A 85 -3.22 2.32 9.07
N ALA A 86 -2.75 3.50 9.46
CA ALA A 86 -3.37 4.35 10.46
C ALA A 86 -3.26 5.82 10.02
N SER A 87 -4.36 6.56 10.15
CA SER A 87 -4.43 8.01 9.89
C SER A 87 -4.39 8.79 11.19
N ASN A 88 -4.22 10.12 11.09
CA ASN A 88 -4.04 11.02 12.22
C ASN A 88 -2.79 10.68 13.05
N VAL A 89 -1.71 10.28 12.38
CA VAL A 89 -0.47 9.84 13.02
C VAL A 89 0.60 10.93 12.92
N GLY A 90 1.26 11.20 14.06
CA GLY A 90 2.30 12.21 14.18
C GLY A 90 1.77 13.64 14.10
N THR A 91 2.69 14.60 14.15
CA THR A 91 2.37 16.04 14.26
C THR A 91 1.59 16.62 13.08
N GLU A 92 1.67 16.00 11.90
CA GLU A 92 0.98 16.45 10.68
C GLU A 92 -0.34 15.72 10.43
N ASN A 93 -0.80 14.86 11.34
CA ASN A 93 -2.03 14.07 11.20
C ASN A 93 -2.12 13.21 9.90
N GLY A 94 -0.99 12.82 9.33
CA GLY A 94 -0.97 12.04 8.09
C GLY A 94 -1.14 10.54 8.30
N THR A 95 -1.02 9.80 7.21
CA THR A 95 -1.20 8.34 7.19
C THR A 95 0.13 7.61 7.23
N LEU A 96 0.29 6.73 8.22
CA LEU A 96 1.34 5.71 8.26
C LEU A 96 0.81 4.45 7.57
N THR A 97 1.52 3.93 6.57
CA THR A 97 1.21 2.64 5.95
C THR A 97 2.39 1.71 6.13
N VAL A 98 2.15 0.48 6.58
CA VAL A 98 3.15 -0.59 6.73
C VAL A 98 2.68 -1.77 5.89
N TYR A 99 3.55 -2.33 5.06
CA TYR A 99 3.15 -3.38 4.12
C TYR A 99 4.30 -4.29 3.71
N ASN A 100 4.00 -5.47 3.17
CA ASN A 100 5.02 -6.36 2.61
C ASN A 100 5.68 -5.75 1.37
N GLY A 101 7.00 -5.64 1.41
CA GLY A 101 7.86 -5.48 0.25
C GLY A 101 8.56 -6.79 -0.11
N LYS A 102 9.34 -6.76 -1.18
CA LYS A 102 10.12 -7.91 -1.66
C LYS A 102 11.07 -8.50 -0.62
N ASP A 103 11.74 -7.64 0.16
CA ASP A 103 12.82 -8.03 1.08
C ASP A 103 12.47 -7.83 2.57
N GLY A 104 11.21 -7.53 2.89
CA GLY A 104 10.76 -7.26 4.26
C GLY A 104 9.62 -6.25 4.32
N LEU A 105 9.30 -5.79 5.53
CA LEU A 105 8.29 -4.75 5.72
C LEU A 105 8.79 -3.39 5.25
N LEU A 106 7.95 -2.69 4.50
CA LEU A 106 8.13 -1.31 4.09
C LEU A 106 7.16 -0.41 4.85
N VAL A 107 7.59 0.84 5.06
CA VAL A 107 6.82 1.88 5.72
C VAL A 107 6.74 3.10 4.81
N THR A 108 5.55 3.68 4.68
CA THR A 108 5.35 5.01 4.11
C THR A 108 4.73 5.95 5.13
N ARG A 109 5.29 7.15 5.22
CA ARG A 109 4.69 8.28 5.94
C ARG A 109 5.12 9.58 5.29
N GLY A 110 4.16 10.31 4.71
CA GLY A 110 4.47 11.51 3.92
C GLY A 110 5.49 11.20 2.81
N CYS A 111 6.59 11.96 2.76
CA CYS A 111 7.65 11.75 1.78
C CYS A 111 8.55 10.54 2.10
N PHE A 112 8.47 9.97 3.31
CA PHE A 112 9.33 8.83 3.68
C PHE A 112 8.85 7.53 3.02
N THR A 113 9.80 6.76 2.50
CA THR A 113 9.66 5.34 2.12
C THR A 113 10.92 4.62 2.52
N GLY A 114 10.79 3.46 3.13
CA GLY A 114 11.94 2.63 3.50
C GLY A 114 11.52 1.44 4.34
N THR A 115 12.51 0.75 4.88
CA THR A 115 12.31 -0.33 5.84
C THR A 115 11.77 0.19 7.18
N VAL A 116 11.28 -0.73 8.02
CA VAL A 116 10.87 -0.40 9.39
C VAL A 116 12.05 0.15 10.20
N GLU A 117 13.23 -0.45 10.05
CA GLU A 117 14.44 -0.08 10.77
C GLU A 117 14.89 1.35 10.40
N GLU A 118 14.92 1.66 9.10
CA GLU A 118 15.23 3.02 8.61
C GLU A 118 14.20 4.05 9.08
N PHE A 119 12.92 3.69 9.10
CA PHE A 119 11.86 4.59 9.55
C PHE A 119 12.02 4.95 11.03
N LEU A 120 12.21 3.94 11.88
CA LEU A 120 12.38 4.14 13.32
C LEU A 120 13.67 4.90 13.65
N ALA A 121 14.77 4.62 12.93
CA ALA A 121 16.03 5.35 13.09
C ALA A 121 15.87 6.84 12.76
N LYS A 122 15.30 7.17 11.60
CA LYS A 122 15.06 8.58 11.22
C LYS A 122 14.05 9.27 12.14
N SER A 123 13.01 8.56 12.56
CA SER A 123 12.05 9.09 13.53
C SER A 123 12.72 9.43 14.86
N ALA A 124 13.76 8.69 15.27
CA ALA A 124 14.46 8.93 16.52
C ALA A 124 15.24 10.24 16.54
N GLU A 125 15.71 10.69 15.37
CA GLU A 125 16.51 11.91 15.19
C GLU A 125 15.63 13.18 15.11
N VAL A 126 14.43 13.07 14.56
CA VAL A 126 13.61 14.24 14.15
C VAL A 126 12.45 14.53 15.11
N HIS A 127 11.91 13.52 15.79
CA HIS A 127 10.65 13.65 16.54
C HIS A 127 10.80 13.59 18.06
N ASP A 128 9.84 14.20 18.76
CA ASP A 128 9.73 14.11 20.22
C ASP A 128 9.38 12.70 20.72
N GLU A 129 9.55 12.46 22.02
CA GLU A 129 9.31 11.12 22.61
C GLU A 129 7.88 10.62 22.39
N LYS A 130 6.89 11.50 22.42
CA LYS A 130 5.49 11.15 22.22
C LYS A 130 5.27 10.57 20.81
N THR A 131 5.73 11.28 19.79
CA THR A 131 5.57 10.90 18.38
C THR A 131 6.38 9.64 18.06
N LYS A 132 7.60 9.53 18.59
CA LYS A 132 8.41 8.31 18.47
C LYS A 132 7.69 7.09 19.04
N ARG A 133 7.11 7.23 20.25
CA ARG A 133 6.37 6.15 20.90
C ARG A 133 5.11 5.76 20.12
N GLU A 134 4.38 6.74 19.59
CA GLU A 134 3.23 6.49 18.71
C GLU A 134 3.61 5.64 17.49
N TYR A 135 4.69 6.03 16.78
CA TYR A 135 5.17 5.26 15.63
C TYR A 135 5.61 3.84 16.00
N GLN A 136 6.33 3.67 17.10
CA GLN A 136 6.75 2.34 17.58
C GLN A 136 5.53 1.43 17.83
N LEU A 137 4.52 1.93 18.54
CA LEU A 137 3.31 1.16 18.85
C LEU A 137 2.55 0.75 17.57
N LEU A 138 2.42 1.65 16.60
CA LEU A 138 1.76 1.34 15.34
C LEU A 138 2.56 0.33 14.50
N ILE A 139 3.89 0.42 14.53
CA ILE A 139 4.78 -0.55 13.88
C ILE A 139 4.66 -1.92 14.55
N GLU A 140 4.62 -2.00 15.88
CA GLU A 140 4.41 -3.25 16.62
C GLU A 140 3.07 -3.90 16.25
N VAL A 141 1.99 -3.12 16.18
CA VAL A 141 0.68 -3.60 15.71
C VAL A 141 0.77 -4.11 14.27
N ALA A 142 1.48 -3.40 13.39
CA ALA A 142 1.66 -3.82 12.01
C ALA A 142 2.43 -5.15 11.90
N LYS A 143 3.55 -5.30 12.64
CA LYS A 143 4.33 -6.54 12.70
C LYS A 143 3.48 -7.71 13.17
N SER A 144 2.73 -7.53 14.26
CA SER A 144 1.86 -8.58 14.79
C SER A 144 0.79 -9.00 13.77
N ARG A 145 0.15 -8.05 13.07
CA ARG A 145 -0.89 -8.35 12.07
C ARG A 145 -0.35 -8.98 10.79
N ILE A 146 0.79 -8.50 10.31
CA ILE A 146 1.35 -8.88 9.01
C ILE A 146 2.17 -10.17 9.11
N LEU A 147 3.05 -10.25 10.11
CA LEU A 147 4.01 -11.35 10.29
C LEU A 147 3.50 -12.43 11.25
N GLY A 148 2.46 -12.15 12.04
CA GLY A 148 1.98 -13.08 13.06
C GLY A 148 2.93 -13.19 14.25
N GLU A 149 3.83 -12.22 14.44
CA GLU A 149 4.72 -12.17 15.59
C GLU A 149 3.89 -11.91 16.87
N ALA A 150 4.03 -12.79 17.85
CA ALA A 150 3.55 -12.53 19.20
C ALA A 150 4.54 -11.57 19.87
N THR A 151 4.04 -10.40 20.30
CA THR A 151 4.77 -9.43 21.12
C THR A 151 5.10 -9.98 22.50
#